data_AF-A0A4R8EI47-F1
#
_entry.id   AF-A0A4R8EI47-F1
#
_cell.length_a   1.000
_cell.length_b   1.000
_cell.length_c   1.000
_cell.angle_alpha   90.00
_cell.angle_beta   90.00
_cell.angle_gamma   90.00
#
_symmetry.space_group_name_H-M   'P 1'
#
loop_
_entity.id
_entity.type
_entity.pdbx_description
1 polymer ?
#
loop_
_entity_poly.entity_id
_entity_poly.type
_entity_poly.pdbx_seq_one_letter_code
_entity_poly.pdbx_strand_id
1 'polypeptide(L)'
;MEKEIIWSRTAQNQLEKIYSYLYKETKSKNIPNKVIDSIYNSAVILRTNWEIYELDEMKIPNDKNYRAYEIYNYRITYKLPQKKFRF
;
A
#
# COMPACT_ATOMS: atom_id res chain seq x y z
N MET A 1 13.80 -8.89 -13.20
CA MET A 1 12.63 -8.25 -13.85
C MET A 1 11.97 -7.37 -12.82
N GLU A 2 11.87 -6.07 -13.06
CA GLU A 2 11.17 -5.14 -12.16
C GLU A 2 9.69 -5.03 -12.58
N LYS A 3 8.81 -4.88 -11.60
CA LYS A 3 7.39 -4.59 -11.82
C LYS A 3 7.10 -3.11 -11.59
N GLU A 4 6.22 -2.56 -12.41
CA GLU A 4 5.64 -1.24 -12.16
C GLU A 4 4.65 -1.29 -10.99
N ILE A 5 4.68 -0.26 -10.15
CA ILE A 5 3.73 -0.08 -9.05
C ILE A 5 2.67 0.92 -9.48
N ILE A 6 1.42 0.46 -9.50
CA ILE A 6 0.27 1.29 -9.84
C ILE A 6 -0.56 1.52 -8.58
N TRP A 7 -0.67 2.79 -8.17
CA TRP A 7 -1.52 3.18 -7.05
C TRP A 7 -2.97 3.36 -7.53
N SER A 8 -3.90 2.63 -6.91
CA SER A 8 -5.33 2.85 -7.19
C SER A 8 -5.78 4.23 -6.71
N ARG A 9 -6.82 4.77 -7.35
CA ARG A 9 -7.44 6.04 -6.90
C ARG A 9 -7.89 5.98 -5.44
N THR A 10 -8.39 4.83 -4.99
CA THR A 10 -8.77 4.61 -3.59
C THR A 10 -7.57 4.76 -2.66
N ALA A 11 -6.43 4.15 -3.01
CA ALA A 11 -5.22 4.24 -2.21
C ALA A 11 -4.68 5.68 -2.14
N GLN A 12 -4.70 6.41 -3.27
CA GLN A 12 -4.32 7.83 -3.30
C GLN A 12 -5.21 8.69 -2.39
N ASN A 13 -6.53 8.50 -2.47
CA ASN A 13 -7.48 9.20 -1.60
C ASN A 13 -7.28 8.86 -0.12
N GLN A 14 -6.89 7.62 0.20
CA GLN A 14 -6.57 7.22 1.57
C GLN A 14 -5.28 7.88 2.07
N LEU A 15 -4.24 7.96 1.25
CA LEU A 15 -3.00 8.67 1.59
C LEU A 15 -3.26 10.16 1.84
N GLU A 16 -4.09 10.81 1.01
CA GLU A 16 -4.47 12.22 1.21
C GLU A 16 -5.23 12.43 2.52
N LYS A 17 -6.15 11.52 2.88
CA LYS A 17 -6.87 11.54 4.16
C LYS A 17 -5.93 11.38 5.35
N ILE A 18 -5.00 10.44 5.27
CA ILE A 18 -3.97 10.21 6.30
C ILE A 18 -3.14 11.48 6.50
N TYR A 19 -2.62 12.04 5.40
CA TYR A 19 -1.85 13.27 5.42
C TYR A 19 -2.63 14.41 6.08
N SER A 20 -3.87 14.64 5.63
CA SER A 20 -4.71 15.73 6.11
C SER A 20 -5.06 15.59 7.59
N TYR A 21 -5.34 14.37 8.04
CA TYR A 21 -5.58 14.07 9.45
C TYR A 21 -4.35 14.36 10.30
N LEU A 22 -3.19 13.81 9.96
CA LEU A 22 -1.95 14.00 10.71
C LEU A 22 -1.50 15.47 10.72
N TYR A 23 -1.67 16.18 9.61
CA TYR A 23 -1.39 17.61 9.55
C TYR A 23 -2.30 18.41 10.50
N LYS A 24 -3.60 18.08 10.52
CA LYS A 24 -4.57 18.74 11.40
C LYS A 24 -4.24 18.52 12.88
N GLU A 25 -3.83 17.32 13.26
CA GLU A 25 -3.49 16.97 14.64
C GLU A 25 -2.16 17.57 15.08
N THR A 26 -1.12 17.43 14.26
CA THR A 26 0.25 17.81 14.66
C THR A 26 0.59 19.28 14.39
N LYS A 27 -0.20 19.96 13.55
CA LYS A 27 0.07 21.32 13.04
C LYS A 27 1.45 21.45 12.35
N SER A 28 2.05 20.34 11.94
CA SER A 28 3.35 20.27 11.31
C SER A 28 3.30 19.37 10.09
N LYS A 29 4.08 19.70 9.06
CA LYS A 29 4.21 18.87 7.86
C LYS A 29 5.17 17.70 8.06
N ASN A 30 6.01 17.73 9.10
CA ASN A 30 7.09 16.75 9.28
C ASN A 30 6.55 15.33 9.51
N ILE A 31 5.55 15.19 10.39
CA ILE A 31 4.93 13.91 10.70
C ILE A 31 4.16 13.33 9.50
N PRO A 32 3.23 14.06 8.86
CA PRO A 32 2.52 13.52 7.70
C PRO A 32 3.47 13.19 6.54
N ASN A 33 4.47 14.03 6.24
CA ASN A 33 5.49 13.71 5.22
C ASN A 33 6.20 12.40 5.54
N LYS A 34 6.71 12.25 6.77
CA LYS A 34 7.42 11.03 7.20
C LYS A 34 6.56 9.78 7.02
N VAL A 35 5.28 9.84 7.37
CA VAL A 35 4.35 8.70 7.23
C VAL A 35 4.13 8.35 5.76
N ILE A 36 3.81 9.34 4.92
CA ILE A 36 3.58 9.12 3.49
C ILE A 36 4.84 8.59 2.80
N ASP A 37 6.01 9.16 3.10
CA ASP A 37 7.29 8.73 2.55
C ASP A 37 7.63 7.30 2.97
N SER A 38 7.32 6.93 4.22
CA SER A 38 7.54 5.55 4.71
C SER A 38 6.67 4.54 3.95
N ILE A 39 5.40 4.87 3.70
CA ILE A 39 4.48 4.03 2.92
C ILE A 39 4.90 3.95 1.45
N TYR A 40 5.36 5.06 0.87
CA TYR A 40 5.82 5.06 -0.52
C TYR A 40 7.10 4.24 -0.68
N ASN A 41 8.08 4.44 0.20
CA ASN A 41 9.35 3.71 0.19
C ASN A 41 9.16 2.22 0.48
N SER A 42 8.22 1.85 1.36
CA SER A 42 7.90 0.43 1.59
C SER A 42 7.31 -0.23 0.34
N ALA A 43 6.61 0.50 -0.51
CA ALA A 43 6.11 -0.03 -1.77
C ALA A 43 7.25 -0.30 -2.77
N VAL A 44 8.34 0.47 -2.75
CA VAL A 44 9.45 0.35 -3.74
C VAL A 44 10.06 -1.06 -3.77
N ILE A 45 10.20 -1.72 -2.61
CA ILE A 45 10.74 -3.10 -2.55
C ILE A 45 9.88 -4.11 -3.32
N LEU A 46 8.58 -3.82 -3.51
CA LEU A 46 7.66 -4.68 -4.25
C LEU A 46 7.98 -4.72 -5.75
N ARG A 47 8.76 -3.77 -6.28
CA ARG A 47 9.20 -3.82 -7.68
C ARG A 47 10.03 -5.06 -7.98
N THR A 48 10.86 -5.47 -7.04
CA THR A 48 11.77 -6.61 -7.17
C THR A 48 11.30 -7.84 -6.39
N ASN A 49 10.64 -7.64 -5.24
CA ASN A 49 10.25 -8.70 -4.31
C ASN A 49 8.74 -8.65 -4.00
N TRP A 50 7.89 -8.72 -5.02
CA TRP A 50 6.43 -8.60 -4.85
C TRP A 50 5.77 -9.74 -4.05
N GLU A 51 6.46 -10.85 -3.76
CA GLU A 51 5.91 -11.96 -2.96
C GLU A 51 6.41 -11.97 -1.51
N ILE A 52 7.15 -10.94 -1.09
CA ILE A 52 7.81 -10.88 0.23
C ILE A 52 6.83 -10.88 1.41
N TYR A 53 5.61 -10.37 1.21
CA TYR A 53 4.61 -10.26 2.28
C TYR A 53 3.55 -11.33 2.18
N GLU A 54 2.94 -11.68 3.30
CA GLU A 54 1.93 -12.75 3.42
C GLU A 54 0.61 -12.39 2.71
N LEU A 55 -0.22 -13.42 2.52
CA LEU A 55 -1.54 -13.27 1.92
C LEU A 55 -2.46 -12.44 2.83
N ASP A 56 -3.34 -11.66 2.22
CA ASP A 56 -4.32 -10.85 2.96
C ASP A 56 -5.51 -11.72 3.39
N GLU A 57 -5.36 -12.46 4.50
CA GLU A 57 -6.39 -13.37 5.04
C GLU A 57 -7.66 -12.65 5.53
N MET A 58 -7.61 -11.33 5.74
CA MET A 58 -8.75 -10.54 6.18
C MET A 58 -9.66 -10.11 5.03
N LYS A 59 -9.25 -10.33 3.77
CA LYS A 59 -9.98 -9.87 2.61
C LYS A 59 -11.02 -10.89 2.16
N ILE A 60 -12.30 -10.51 2.17
CA ILE A 60 -13.41 -11.34 1.71
C ILE A 60 -13.85 -10.88 0.31
N PRO A 61 -13.95 -11.77 -0.68
CA PRO A 61 -13.55 -13.19 -0.65
C PRO A 61 -12.02 -13.34 -0.61
N ASN A 62 -11.54 -14.44 -0.02
CA ASN A 62 -10.11 -14.79 0.07
C ASN A 62 -9.50 -14.97 -1.32
N ASP A 63 -9.09 -13.88 -1.96
CA ASP A 63 -8.37 -13.89 -3.22
C ASP A 63 -6.87 -13.97 -2.92
N LYS A 64 -6.29 -15.13 -3.23
CA LYS A 64 -4.86 -15.47 -3.03
C LYS A 64 -3.88 -14.54 -3.78
N ASN A 65 -4.38 -13.60 -4.57
CA ASN A 65 -3.56 -12.58 -5.22
C ASN A 65 -3.37 -11.32 -4.36
N TYR A 66 -4.08 -11.18 -3.24
CA TYR A 66 -3.86 -10.07 -2.33
C TYR A 66 -2.88 -10.42 -1.24
N ARG A 67 -2.01 -9.46 -0.95
CA ARG A 67 -1.02 -9.52 0.11
C ARG A 67 -1.10 -8.23 0.92
N ALA A 68 -0.76 -8.33 2.20
CA ALA A 68 -0.81 -7.19 3.10
C ALA A 68 0.39 -7.14 4.03
N TYR A 69 0.73 -5.93 4.44
CA TYR A 69 1.74 -5.67 5.45
C TYR A 69 1.41 -4.37 6.19
N GLU A 70 2.14 -4.07 7.26
CA GLU A 70 1.87 -2.93 8.12
C GLU A 70 3.04 -1.95 8.13
N ILE A 71 2.71 -0.66 8.11
CA ILE A 71 3.64 0.45 8.32
C ILE A 71 3.01 1.37 9.37
N TYR A 72 3.64 1.48 10.53
CA TYR A 72 3.04 2.08 11.72
C TYR A 72 1.67 1.43 12.03
N ASN A 73 0.60 2.22 12.11
CA ASN A 73 -0.77 1.75 12.36
C ASN A 73 -1.61 1.64 11.08
N TYR A 74 -0.96 1.57 9.90
CA TYR A 74 -1.64 1.45 8.62
C TYR A 74 -1.36 0.10 7.98
N ARG A 75 -2.41 -0.58 7.52
CA ARG A 75 -2.32 -1.80 6.72
C ARG A 75 -2.29 -1.44 5.24
N ILE A 76 -1.25 -1.86 4.54
CA ILE A 76 -1.07 -1.68 3.11
C ILE A 76 -1.44 -3.00 2.44
N THR A 77 -2.52 -3.01 1.67
CA THR A 77 -2.92 -4.15 0.83
C THR A 77 -2.56 -3.89 -0.63
N TYR A 78 -1.94 -4.86 -1.29
CA TYR A 78 -1.65 -4.80 -2.72
C TYR A 78 -2.06 -6.10 -3.42
N LYS A 79 -2.25 -6.01 -4.74
CA LYS A 79 -2.63 -7.15 -5.58
C LYS A 79 -1.48 -7.52 -6.51
N LEU A 80 -1.17 -8.80 -6.59
CA LEU A 80 -0.25 -9.30 -7.60
C LEU A 80 -0.87 -9.17 -9.01
N PRO A 81 -0.09 -8.77 -10.02
CA PRO A 81 -0.57 -8.78 -11.39
C PRO A 81 -0.93 -10.21 -11.80
N GLN A 82 -2.15 -10.42 -12.26
CA GLN A 82 -2.60 -11.74 -12.71
C GLN A 82 -1.76 -12.17 -13.93
N LYS A 83 -1.13 -13.34 -13.84
CA LYS A 83 -0.66 -14.04 -15.04
C LYS A 83 -1.89 -14.66 -15.72
N LYS A 84 -2.39 -13.95 -16.74
CA LYS A 84 -3.30 -14.41 -17.83
C LYS A 84 -4.81 -14.24 -17.64
N PHE A 85 -5.41 -13.99 -18.82
CA PHE A 85 -6.82 -13.70 -19.11
C PHE A 85 -7.75 -14.86 -18.77
N ARG A 86 -8.95 -14.53 -18.29
CA ARG A 86 -10.10 -15.42 -18.29
C ARG A 86 -10.97 -15.04 -19.50
N PHE A 87 -11.20 -15.99 -20.38
CA PHE A 87 -12.31 -15.92 -21.35
C PHE A 87 -13.62 -16.19 -20.62
#